data_AF-A0A226N2K7-F1
#
_entry.id   AF-A0A226N2K7-F1
#
_cell.length_a   1.000
_cell.length_b   1.000
_cell.length_c   1.000
_cell.angle_alpha   90.00
_cell.angle_beta   90.00
_cell.angle_gamma   90.00
#
_symmetry.space_group_name_H-M   'P 1'
#
loop_
_entity.id
_entity.type
_entity.pdbx_description
1 polymer ?
#
loop_
_entity_poly.entity_id
_entity_poly.type
_entity_poly.pdbx_seq_one_letter_code
_entity_poly.pdbx_strand_id
1 'polypeptide(L)'
;MEEMRNVELVEGDEGRMCINMEWGAFGDNGCLDDIQTEFDLAVDELSLNPGKQRFEKMISGMYLGEIVRNILMDFTKRGLLFRGRISERLKTRGIFETKFLSQIER
;
A
#
# COMPACT_ATOMS: atom_id res chain seq x y z
N MET A 1 -18.89 -9.72 11.85
CA MET A 1 -19.15 -10.61 13.00
C MET A 1 -19.16 -12.02 12.45
N GLU A 2 -18.24 -12.86 12.91
CA GLU A 2 -18.13 -14.28 12.54
C GLU A 2 -18.96 -15.14 13.50
N GLU A 3 -19.47 -16.27 13.03
CA GLU A 3 -20.20 -17.22 13.90
C GLU A 3 -19.22 -17.94 14.83
N MET A 4 -19.53 -18.05 16.13
CA MET A 4 -18.63 -18.63 17.14
C MET A 4 -18.17 -20.05 16.77
N ARG A 5 -19.05 -20.86 16.17
CA ARG A 5 -18.72 -22.20 15.65
C ARG A 5 -17.59 -22.25 14.60
N ASN A 6 -17.25 -21.11 13.98
CA ASN A 6 -16.16 -21.01 13.00
C ASN A 6 -14.85 -20.47 13.64
N VAL A 7 -14.85 -20.13 14.93
CA VAL A 7 -13.72 -19.54 15.66
C VAL A 7 -13.05 -20.62 16.52
N GLU A 8 -12.21 -21.45 15.90
CA GLU A 8 -11.63 -22.66 16.53
C GLU A 8 -10.74 -22.39 17.76
N LEU A 9 -10.20 -21.17 17.89
CA LEU A 9 -9.24 -20.80 18.93
C LEU A 9 -9.89 -20.27 20.22
N VAL A 10 -11.22 -20.16 20.25
CA VAL A 10 -11.97 -19.65 21.42
C VAL A 10 -13.01 -20.70 21.81
N GLU A 11 -13.13 -20.98 23.12
CA GLU A 11 -14.14 -21.91 23.61
C GLU A 11 -15.57 -21.35 23.44
N GLY A 12 -16.51 -22.23 23.07
CA GLY A 12 -17.92 -21.91 22.86
C GLY A 12 -18.30 -21.80 21.38
N ASP A 13 -19.52 -22.22 21.03
CA ASP A 13 -20.04 -22.24 19.66
C ASP A 13 -21.32 -21.40 19.47
N GLU A 14 -21.87 -20.86 20.57
CA GLU A 14 -23.07 -20.04 20.57
C GLU A 14 -22.77 -18.54 20.37
N GLY A 15 -23.50 -17.91 19.46
CA GLY A 15 -23.42 -16.46 19.21
C GLY A 15 -22.39 -16.07 18.16
N ARG A 16 -21.94 -14.81 18.21
CA ARG A 16 -21.05 -14.21 17.21
C ARG A 16 -19.91 -13.43 17.84
N MET A 17 -18.76 -13.41 17.17
CA MET A 17 -17.57 -12.68 17.58
C MET A 17 -17.15 -11.64 16.55
N CYS A 18 -16.64 -10.49 17.01
CA CYS A 18 -15.95 -9.55 16.13
C CYS A 18 -14.53 -10.05 15.90
N ILE A 19 -14.14 -10.24 14.64
CA ILE A 19 -12.80 -10.67 14.27
C ILE A 19 -12.05 -9.47 13.72
N ASN A 20 -10.93 -9.14 14.35
CA ASN A 20 -9.94 -8.27 13.75
C ASN A 20 -9.05 -9.10 12.85
N MET A 21 -9.19 -8.90 11.53
CA MET A 21 -8.46 -9.70 10.55
C MET A 21 -6.97 -9.34 10.46
N GLU A 22 -6.58 -8.12 10.84
CA GLU A 22 -5.25 -7.57 10.56
C GLU A 22 -4.83 -7.79 9.09
N TRP A 23 -5.79 -7.61 8.17
CA TRP A 23 -5.65 -7.99 6.75
C TRP A 23 -4.58 -7.20 5.98
N GLY A 24 -3.98 -6.18 6.59
CA GLY A 24 -2.89 -5.42 6.00
C GLY A 24 -1.67 -6.31 5.72
N ALA A 25 -1.46 -7.35 6.53
CA ALA A 25 -0.40 -8.35 6.37
C ALA A 25 -0.66 -9.38 5.26
N PHE A 26 -1.80 -9.31 4.56
CA PHE A 26 -2.04 -10.18 3.42
C PHE A 26 -0.94 -9.96 2.35
N GLY A 27 -0.41 -11.04 1.77
CA GLY A 27 0.75 -10.98 0.87
C GLY A 27 2.13 -10.98 1.54
N ASP A 28 2.25 -10.83 2.86
CA ASP A 28 3.55 -10.88 3.57
C ASP A 28 4.27 -12.23 3.41
N ASN A 29 3.54 -13.29 3.06
CA ASN A 29 4.05 -14.63 2.77
C ASN A 29 4.36 -14.88 1.28
N GLY A 30 4.27 -13.85 0.44
CA GLY A 30 4.53 -13.95 -1.00
C GLY A 30 3.31 -14.26 -1.87
N CYS A 31 2.11 -14.44 -1.29
CA CYS A 31 0.93 -14.82 -2.06
C CYS A 31 0.38 -13.73 -3.00
N LEU A 32 0.97 -12.52 -2.99
CA LEU A 32 0.63 -11.39 -3.87
C LEU A 32 1.80 -10.98 -4.78
N ASP A 33 2.90 -11.76 -4.81
CA ASP A 33 4.11 -11.40 -5.56
C ASP A 33 3.86 -11.27 -7.07
N ASP A 34 2.86 -11.97 -7.59
CA ASP A 34 2.48 -11.99 -9.00
C ASP A 34 1.76 -10.72 -9.47
N ILE A 35 1.16 -9.96 -8.54
CA ILE A 35 0.48 -8.69 -8.85
C ILE A 35 1.28 -7.46 -8.42
N GLN A 36 2.30 -7.63 -7.57
CA GLN A 36 3.12 -6.52 -7.11
C GLN A 36 4.04 -6.00 -8.21
N THR A 37 4.07 -4.67 -8.34
CA THR A 37 4.92 -4.00 -9.31
C THR A 37 6.27 -3.62 -8.67
N GLU A 38 7.22 -3.23 -9.51
CA GLU A 38 8.49 -2.64 -9.05
C GLU A 38 8.28 -1.38 -8.19
N PHE A 39 7.17 -0.65 -8.37
CA PHE A 39 6.85 0.53 -7.59
C PHE A 39 6.35 0.16 -6.18
N ASP A 40 5.57 -0.91 -6.06
CA ASP A 40 5.11 -1.44 -4.77
C ASP A 40 6.29 -1.95 -3.95
N LEU A 41 7.18 -2.72 -4.59
CA LEU A 41 8.42 -3.21 -3.98
C LEU A 41 9.31 -2.06 -3.51
N ALA A 42 9.50 -1.02 -4.33
CA ALA A 42 10.28 0.15 -3.94
C ALA A 42 9.67 0.91 -2.74
N VAL A 43 8.34 0.98 -2.64
CA VAL A 43 7.67 1.57 -1.47
C VAL A 43 7.87 0.71 -0.23
N ASP A 44 7.77 -0.62 -0.37
CA ASP A 44 7.96 -1.55 0.74
C ASP A 44 9.40 -1.51 1.29
N GLU A 45 10.40 -1.60 0.43
CA GLU A 45 11.83 -1.56 0.79
C GLU A 45 12.22 -0.27 1.55
N LEU A 46 11.56 0.84 1.22
CA LEU A 46 11.86 2.15 1.77
C LEU A 46 10.94 2.55 2.93
N SER A 47 10.02 1.68 3.32
CA SER A 47 9.09 1.87 4.43
C SER A 47 9.75 1.62 5.79
N LEU A 48 9.01 1.89 6.87
CA LEU A 48 9.47 1.61 8.24
C LEU A 48 9.48 0.11 8.56
N ASN A 49 8.73 -0.69 7.82
CA ASN A 49 8.50 -2.11 8.06
C ASN A 49 8.61 -2.92 6.76
N PRO A 50 9.79 -3.03 6.13
CA PRO A 50 9.97 -3.78 4.89
C PRO A 50 9.51 -5.24 5.01
N GLY A 51 8.85 -5.77 3.97
CA GLY A 51 8.31 -7.13 3.92
C GLY A 51 7.07 -7.36 4.79
N LYS A 52 6.51 -6.30 5.39
CA LYS A 52 5.31 -6.35 6.24
C LYS A 52 4.21 -5.44 5.74
N GLN A 53 2.97 -5.76 6.08
CA GLN A 53 1.80 -4.97 5.69
C GLN A 53 1.72 -4.76 4.16
N ARG A 54 2.10 -5.77 3.36
CA ARG A 54 2.26 -5.63 1.91
C ARG A 54 0.95 -5.27 1.21
N PHE A 55 -0.18 -5.82 1.65
CA PHE A 55 -1.50 -5.44 1.14
C PHE A 55 -1.91 -4.03 1.53
N GLU A 56 -1.66 -3.64 2.79
CA GLU A 56 -1.91 -2.26 3.25
C GLU A 56 -1.15 -1.23 2.43
N LYS A 57 0.10 -1.53 2.06
CA LYS A 57 0.95 -0.65 1.25
C LYS A 57 0.42 -0.38 -0.15
N MET A 58 -0.35 -1.28 -0.72
CA MET A 58 -0.96 -1.09 -2.04
C MET A 58 -2.28 -0.31 -1.99
N ILE A 59 -2.87 -0.09 -0.81
CA ILE A 59 -4.25 0.42 -0.69
C ILE A 59 -4.35 1.66 0.17
N SER A 60 -3.57 1.74 1.26
CA SER A 60 -3.77 2.79 2.24
C SER A 60 -3.25 4.14 1.76
N GLY A 61 -3.93 5.20 2.20
CA GLY A 61 -3.59 6.57 1.80
C GLY A 61 -2.17 6.99 2.18
N MET A 62 -1.55 6.34 3.17
CA MET A 62 -0.16 6.59 3.58
C MET A 62 0.85 6.23 2.48
N TYR A 63 0.54 5.23 1.65
CA TYR A 63 1.48 4.66 0.69
C TYR A 63 1.12 4.94 -0.77
N LEU A 64 -0.17 5.13 -1.09
CA LEU A 64 -0.62 5.46 -2.46
C LEU A 64 0.13 6.66 -3.06
N GLY A 65 0.38 7.69 -2.23
CA GLY A 65 1.15 8.86 -2.64
C GLY A 65 2.57 8.54 -3.07
N GLU A 66 3.23 7.61 -2.37
CA GLU A 66 4.59 7.20 -2.68
C GLU A 66 4.67 6.32 -3.92
N ILE A 67 3.66 5.45 -4.15
CA ILE A 67 3.54 4.67 -5.39
C ILE A 67 3.44 5.63 -6.58
N VAL A 68 2.52 6.59 -6.52
CA VAL A 68 2.36 7.63 -7.56
C VAL A 68 3.64 8.43 -7.75
N ARG A 69 4.29 8.86 -6.65
CA ARG A 69 5.55 9.62 -6.71
C ARG A 69 6.66 8.84 -7.44
N ASN A 70 6.80 7.54 -7.16
CA ASN A 70 7.80 6.69 -7.79
C ASN A 70 7.51 6.49 -9.28
N ILE A 71 6.25 6.30 -9.68
CA ILE A 71 5.84 6.24 -11.10
C ILE A 71 6.17 7.56 -11.83
N LEU A 72 5.80 8.70 -11.22
CA LEU A 72 6.10 10.01 -11.80
C LEU A 72 7.61 10.25 -11.94
N MET A 73 8.40 9.80 -10.96
CA MET A 73 9.86 9.84 -11.06
C MET A 73 10.39 9.01 -12.21
N ASP A 74 9.92 7.76 -12.39
CA ASP A 74 10.33 6.91 -13.51
C ASP A 74 9.97 7.55 -14.87
N PHE A 75 8.73 7.99 -15.03
CA PHE A 75 8.28 8.62 -16.27
C PHE A 75 9.04 9.91 -16.57
N THR A 76 9.42 10.66 -15.54
CA THR A 76 10.28 11.83 -15.71
C THR A 76 11.68 11.44 -16.16
N LYS A 77 12.31 10.43 -15.54
CA LYS A 77 13.64 9.94 -15.96
C LYS A 77 13.65 9.47 -17.41
N ARG A 78 12.56 8.85 -17.86
CA ARG A 78 12.36 8.38 -19.23
C ARG A 78 12.00 9.50 -20.23
N GLY A 79 11.90 10.74 -19.77
CA GLY A 79 11.56 11.89 -20.61
C GLY A 79 10.09 11.99 -21.00
N LEU A 80 9.22 11.15 -20.42
CA LEU A 80 7.78 11.12 -20.70
C LEU A 80 7.03 12.26 -20.00
N LEU A 81 7.52 12.69 -18.83
CA LEU A 81 6.95 13.78 -18.04
C LEU A 81 7.96 14.88 -17.75
N PHE A 82 7.44 16.08 -17.45
CA PHE A 82 8.18 17.25 -16.98
C PHE A 82 9.46 17.59 -17.77
N ARG A 83 9.46 17.34 -19.08
CA ARG A 83 10.60 17.57 -19.99
C ARG A 83 11.88 16.86 -19.53
N GLY A 84 11.76 15.72 -18.87
CA GLY A 84 12.91 14.98 -18.33
C GLY A 84 13.53 15.57 -17.07
N ARG A 85 12.94 16.61 -16.47
CA ARG A 85 13.53 17.35 -15.35
C ARG A 85 12.89 16.97 -14.03
N ILE A 86 13.63 16.24 -13.20
CA ILE A 86 13.20 15.91 -11.83
C ILE A 86 13.38 17.16 -10.95
N SER A 87 12.28 17.69 -10.41
CA SER A 87 12.32 18.77 -9.42
C SER A 87 12.67 18.25 -8.03
N GLU A 88 13.22 19.11 -7.16
CA GLU A 88 13.46 18.74 -5.75
C GLU A 88 12.16 18.34 -5.03
N ARG A 89 11.05 18.99 -5.36
CA ARG A 89 9.72 18.62 -4.84
C ARG A 89 9.32 17.19 -5.18
N LEU A 90 9.64 16.70 -6.38
CA LEU A 90 9.31 15.34 -6.79
C LEU A 90 10.17 14.29 -6.06
N LYS A 91 11.34 14.69 -5.54
CA LYS A 91 12.21 13.83 -4.71
C LYS A 91 11.75 13.77 -3.26
N THR A 92 10.96 14.74 -2.79
CA THR A 92 10.45 14.78 -1.42
C THR A 92 9.41 13.68 -1.20
N ARG A 93 9.72 12.72 -0.31
CA ARG A 93 8.76 11.69 0.10
C ARG A 93 7.57 12.29 0.83
N GLY A 94 6.40 11.69 0.67
CA GLY A 94 5.15 12.11 1.32
C GLY A 94 4.53 13.38 0.72
N ILE A 95 5.08 13.92 -0.39
CA ILE A 95 4.54 15.13 -1.02
C ILE A 95 3.14 14.94 -1.61
N PHE A 96 2.77 13.70 -1.96
CA PHE A 96 1.46 13.34 -2.47
C PHE A 96 0.59 12.77 -1.35
N GLU A 97 0.14 13.63 -0.45
CA GLU A 97 -0.88 13.24 0.54
C GLU A 97 -2.17 12.77 -0.16
N THR A 98 -2.91 11.85 0.48
CA THR A 98 -4.15 11.28 -0.05
C THR A 98 -5.15 12.35 -0.51
N LYS A 99 -5.21 13.48 0.21
CA LYS A 99 -6.05 14.63 -0.15
C LYS A 99 -5.75 15.14 -1.57
N PHE A 100 -4.48 15.23 -1.95
CA PHE A 100 -4.09 15.73 -3.27
C PHE A 100 -4.43 14.71 -4.37
N LEU A 101 -4.28 13.41 -4.10
CA LEU A 101 -4.69 12.35 -5.03
C LEU A 101 -6.18 12.47 -5.37
N SER A 102 -7.02 12.57 -4.33
CA SER A 102 -8.47 12.72 -4.52
C SER A 102 -8.88 14.02 -5.20
N GLN A 103 -8.08 15.08 -5.10
CA GLN A 103 -8.34 16.35 -5.78
C GLN A 103 -7.95 16.32 -7.26
N ILE A 104 -6.90 15.58 -7.62
CA ILE A 104 -6.42 15.47 -9.00
C ILE A 104 -7.37 14.65 -9.86
N GLU A 105 -8.04 13.65 -9.29
CA GLU A 105 -8.98 12.77 -10.01
C GLU A 105 -10.39 13.37 -10.22
N ARG A 106 -10.66 14.57 -9.70
CA ARG A 106 -11.95 15.27 -9.84
C ARG A 106 -11.90 16.36 -10.90
#